data_AF-A0A1Q3L4I0-F1
#
_entry.id   AF-A0A1Q3L4I0-F1
#
_cell.length_a   1.000
_cell.length_b   1.000
_cell.length_c   1.000
_cell.angle_alpha   90.00
_cell.angle_beta   90.00
_cell.angle_gamma   90.00
#
_symmetry.space_group_name_H-M   'P 1'
#
loop_
_entity.id
_entity.type
_entity.pdbx_description
1 polymer ?
#
loop_
_entity_poly.entity_id
_entity_poly.type
_entity_poly.pdbx_seq_one_letter_code
_entity_poly.pdbx_strand_id
1 'polypeptide(L)'
;TENGDWSVKGFIDVYKNIYTISSDTKIVSKILEVHIFPQILQFAEENDYNIILTEHQNYYPDLTFIHKKDESIKFAVDLKTTYRKKNGIASFTLGSHGSYFKERDKKKNIQFPYNQYLGHYCLGVIYTRTDMSDNISETEIYQVQELEEEYLTPRRKVGEREVTTVENLKSITSVIRDFDFFAAEKWKIASDKQGSGNTANIVSTLSIEDLRNENGIFSQLGEEWFDEYWMNYGSATMIKDGKVNKITSLKDFLEFKSRIDLWEKLTSKASKSEKK
;
A
#
# COMPACT_ATOMS: atom_id res chain seq x y z
N THR A 1 -1.64 15.01 -13.75
CA THR A 1 -1.46 16.02 -14.83
C THR A 1 -0.78 17.24 -14.23
N GLU A 2 -0.51 18.31 -14.99
CA GLU A 2 0.03 19.57 -14.45
C GLU A 2 -0.83 20.15 -13.30
N ASN A 3 -2.13 19.83 -13.29
CA ASN A 3 -3.09 20.26 -12.26
C ASN A 3 -3.32 19.23 -11.14
N GLY A 4 -2.52 18.16 -11.07
CA GLY A 4 -2.69 17.11 -10.05
C GLY A 4 -3.82 16.10 -10.31
N ASP A 5 -4.54 16.24 -11.43
CA ASP A 5 -5.62 15.33 -11.81
C ASP A 5 -5.09 13.96 -12.25
N TRP A 6 -5.94 12.94 -12.06
CA TRP A 6 -5.70 11.62 -12.62
C TRP A 6 -5.72 11.65 -14.15
N SER A 7 -4.71 11.02 -14.76
CA SER A 7 -4.60 10.87 -16.20
C SER A 7 -5.57 9.83 -16.77
N VAL A 8 -5.99 8.85 -15.98
CA VAL A 8 -6.93 7.81 -16.43
C VAL A 8 -8.36 8.33 -16.26
N LYS A 9 -9.10 8.32 -17.36
CA LYS A 9 -10.47 8.87 -17.44
C LYS A 9 -11.55 7.81 -17.58
N GLY A 10 -11.18 6.66 -18.13
CA GLY A 10 -12.10 5.58 -18.44
C GLY A 10 -11.40 4.42 -19.12
N PHE A 11 -12.16 3.39 -19.46
CA PHE A 11 -11.73 2.32 -20.35
C PHE A 11 -12.38 2.51 -21.71
N ILE A 12 -11.67 2.18 -22.79
CA ILE A 12 -12.18 2.26 -24.15
C ILE A 12 -12.48 0.85 -24.68
N ASP A 13 -13.62 0.66 -25.33
CA ASP A 13 -13.93 -0.59 -26.03
C ASP A 13 -13.52 -0.56 -27.52
N VAL A 14 -13.70 -1.68 -28.21
CA VAL A 14 -13.42 -1.80 -29.65
C VAL A 14 -14.35 -0.95 -30.53
N TYR A 15 -15.47 -0.48 -29.97
CA TYR A 15 -16.42 0.43 -30.62
C TYR A 15 -16.12 1.89 -30.33
N LYS A 16 -15.00 2.18 -29.65
CA LYS A 16 -14.52 3.52 -29.28
C LYS A 16 -15.46 4.24 -28.30
N ASN A 17 -16.17 3.47 -27.47
CA ASN A 17 -16.90 3.99 -26.32
C ASN A 17 -15.94 4.08 -25.12
N ILE A 18 -15.88 5.24 -24.49
CA ILE A 18 -15.17 5.47 -23.24
C ILE A 18 -16.16 5.32 -22.09
N TYR A 19 -15.90 4.36 -21.21
CA TYR A 19 -16.63 4.11 -19.97
C TYR A 19 -15.90 4.79 -18.83
N THR A 20 -16.53 5.78 -18.18
CA THR A 20 -15.93 6.46 -17.03
C THR A 20 -15.73 5.52 -15.84
N ILE A 21 -14.78 5.88 -14.98
CA ILE A 21 -14.42 5.09 -13.80
C ILE A 21 -15.15 5.66 -12.58
N SER A 22 -15.77 4.80 -11.76
CA SER A 22 -16.36 5.25 -10.49
C SER A 22 -15.28 5.49 -9.42
N SER A 23 -15.66 6.20 -8.37
CA SER A 23 -14.75 6.49 -7.24
C SER A 23 -14.57 5.30 -6.27
N ASP A 24 -15.04 4.10 -6.64
CA ASP A 24 -14.90 2.88 -5.85
C ASP A 24 -13.42 2.51 -5.65
N THR A 25 -13.06 2.21 -4.40
CA THR A 25 -11.66 1.99 -4.03
C THR A 25 -11.06 0.73 -4.67
N LYS A 26 -11.86 -0.32 -4.93
CA LYS A 26 -11.36 -1.55 -5.57
C LYS A 26 -11.03 -1.30 -7.04
N ILE A 27 -11.88 -0.54 -7.73
CA ILE A 27 -11.66 -0.18 -9.13
C ILE A 27 -10.43 0.73 -9.25
N VAL A 28 -10.40 1.81 -8.47
CA VAL A 28 -9.26 2.75 -8.44
C VAL A 28 -7.95 2.02 -8.12
N SER A 29 -7.94 1.16 -7.10
CA SER A 29 -6.76 0.40 -6.68
C SER A 29 -6.18 -0.42 -7.82
N LYS A 30 -7.03 -1.18 -8.54
CA LYS A 30 -6.57 -2.04 -9.63
C LYS A 30 -6.05 -1.25 -10.82
N ILE A 31 -6.64 -0.10 -11.13
CA ILE A 31 -6.17 0.76 -12.22
C ILE A 31 -4.82 1.38 -11.88
N LEU A 32 -4.64 1.86 -10.65
CA LEU A 32 -3.36 2.39 -10.18
C LEU A 32 -2.27 1.31 -10.22
N GLU A 33 -2.58 0.09 -9.78
CA GLU A 33 -1.68 -1.06 -9.89
C GLU A 33 -1.24 -1.30 -11.34
N VAL A 34 -2.19 -1.39 -12.28
CA VAL A 34 -1.89 -1.59 -13.71
C VAL A 34 -1.05 -0.45 -14.29
N HIS A 35 -1.27 0.79 -13.83
CA HIS A 35 -0.55 1.97 -14.31
C HIS A 35 0.89 2.04 -13.77
N ILE A 36 1.10 1.64 -12.52
CA ILE A 36 2.42 1.70 -11.86
C ILE A 36 3.27 0.47 -12.23
N PHE A 37 2.64 -0.66 -12.56
CA PHE A 37 3.33 -1.92 -12.81
C PHE A 37 4.46 -1.85 -13.86
N PRO A 38 4.33 -1.16 -15.02
CA PRO A 38 5.44 -1.02 -15.97
C PRO A 38 6.67 -0.32 -15.38
N GLN A 39 6.47 0.67 -14.50
CA GLN A 39 7.58 1.35 -13.81
C GLN A 39 8.26 0.43 -12.79
N ILE A 40 7.48 -0.44 -12.14
CA ILE A 40 8.00 -1.45 -11.21
C ILE A 40 8.85 -2.48 -11.97
N LEU A 41 8.39 -2.97 -13.12
CA LEU A 41 9.14 -3.89 -13.98
C LEU A 41 10.46 -3.26 -14.45
N GLN A 42 10.41 -2.00 -14.89
CA GLN A 42 11.60 -1.26 -15.29
C GLN A 42 12.60 -1.14 -14.12
N PHE A 43 12.13 -0.73 -12.94
CA PHE A 43 12.96 -0.64 -11.75
C PHE A 43 13.63 -1.98 -11.40
N ALA A 44 12.89 -3.09 -11.47
CA ALA A 44 13.45 -4.43 -11.22
C ALA A 44 14.54 -4.79 -12.23
N GLU A 45 14.29 -4.55 -13.52
CA GLU A 45 15.25 -4.84 -14.59
C GLU A 45 16.55 -4.05 -14.41
N GLU A 46 16.44 -2.75 -14.14
CA GLU A 46 17.58 -1.84 -13.93
C GLU A 46 18.44 -2.21 -12.70
N ASN A 47 17.86 -2.94 -11.74
CA ASN A 47 18.53 -3.32 -10.49
C ASN A 47 18.87 -4.82 -10.40
N ASP A 48 18.88 -5.56 -11.51
CA ASP A 48 19.17 -7.01 -11.56
C ASP A 48 18.17 -7.89 -10.77
N TYR A 49 16.87 -7.57 -10.79
CA TYR A 49 15.81 -8.39 -10.18
C TYR A 49 14.82 -8.95 -11.20
N ASN A 50 14.37 -10.18 -10.98
CA ASN A 50 13.16 -10.74 -11.57
C ASN A 50 11.97 -10.49 -10.63
N ILE A 51 10.77 -10.33 -11.19
CA ILE A 51 9.52 -10.23 -10.43
C ILE A 51 8.68 -11.49 -10.61
N ILE A 52 8.28 -12.10 -9.50
CA ILE A 52 7.27 -13.16 -9.44
C ILE A 52 5.99 -12.56 -8.88
N LEU A 53 4.90 -12.68 -9.63
CA LEU A 53 3.55 -12.35 -9.18
C LEU A 53 2.96 -13.53 -8.40
N THR A 54 2.16 -13.26 -7.38
CA THR A 54 1.43 -14.32 -6.68
C THR A 54 0.42 -15.01 -7.61
N GLU A 55 0.52 -16.34 -7.74
CA GLU A 55 -0.39 -17.15 -8.57
C GLU A 55 -1.70 -17.48 -7.83
N HIS A 56 -1.70 -17.34 -6.50
CA HIS A 56 -2.83 -17.69 -5.65
C HIS A 56 -3.54 -16.44 -5.11
N GLN A 57 -4.87 -16.50 -5.08
CA GLN A 57 -5.66 -15.51 -4.37
C GLN A 57 -5.34 -15.56 -2.87
N ASN A 58 -5.28 -14.40 -2.23
CA ASN A 58 -5.01 -14.25 -0.78
C ASN A 58 -3.62 -14.75 -0.33
N TYR A 59 -2.63 -14.70 -1.22
CA TYR A 59 -1.23 -14.94 -0.89
C TYR A 59 -0.48 -13.63 -0.79
N TYR A 60 0.45 -13.58 0.17
CA TYR A 60 1.41 -12.49 0.33
C TYR A 60 2.75 -12.86 -0.33
N PRO A 61 3.54 -11.90 -0.83
CA PRO A 61 3.17 -10.53 -1.22
C PRO A 61 2.50 -10.47 -2.60
N ASP A 62 2.05 -9.27 -3.00
CA ASP A 62 1.64 -9.01 -4.38
C ASP A 62 2.77 -9.29 -5.38
N LEU A 63 3.99 -8.82 -5.06
CA LEU A 63 5.19 -8.94 -5.88
C LEU A 63 6.36 -9.51 -5.06
N THR A 64 7.03 -10.52 -5.59
CA THR A 64 8.31 -11.00 -5.04
C THR A 64 9.45 -10.62 -5.98
N PHE A 65 10.38 -9.81 -5.49
CA PHE A 65 11.62 -9.48 -6.17
C PHE A 65 12.66 -10.54 -5.83
N ILE A 66 13.30 -11.13 -6.85
CA ILE A 66 14.37 -12.11 -6.68
C ILE A 66 15.58 -11.66 -7.50
N HIS A 67 16.74 -11.55 -6.85
CA HIS A 67 17.95 -11.12 -7.54
C HIS A 67 18.37 -12.15 -8.59
N LYS A 68 18.70 -11.69 -9.81
CA LYS A 68 18.96 -12.53 -10.99
C LYS A 68 20.15 -13.47 -10.83
N LYS A 69 21.14 -13.10 -9.99
CA LYS A 69 22.37 -13.88 -9.78
C LYS A 69 22.37 -14.70 -8.49
N ASP A 70 21.53 -14.32 -7.53
CA ASP A 70 21.46 -14.96 -6.21
C ASP A 70 20.01 -15.01 -5.76
N GLU A 71 19.36 -16.14 -6.02
CA GLU A 71 17.95 -16.32 -5.69
C GLU A 71 17.68 -16.31 -4.18
N SER A 72 18.69 -16.38 -3.31
CA SER A 72 18.51 -16.23 -1.86
C SER A 72 18.12 -14.80 -1.47
N ILE A 73 18.46 -13.81 -2.28
CA ILE A 73 18.10 -12.40 -2.08
C ILE A 73 16.68 -12.20 -2.60
N LYS A 74 15.72 -12.17 -1.67
CA LYS A 74 14.31 -11.94 -1.96
C LYS A 74 13.76 -10.76 -1.19
N PHE A 75 12.94 -9.94 -1.84
CA PHE A 75 12.16 -8.87 -1.20
C PHE A 75 10.68 -9.04 -1.50
N ALA A 76 9.87 -8.90 -0.45
CA ALA A 76 8.43 -8.93 -0.57
C ALA A 76 7.90 -7.50 -0.74
N VAL A 77 7.17 -7.23 -1.82
CA VAL A 77 6.64 -5.88 -2.12
C VAL A 77 5.13 -5.98 -2.28
N ASP A 78 4.42 -5.23 -1.43
CA ASP A 78 2.97 -5.20 -1.38
C ASP A 78 2.48 -3.85 -1.92
N LEU A 79 1.54 -3.88 -2.85
CA LEU A 79 0.95 -2.68 -3.42
C LEU A 79 -0.26 -2.29 -2.58
N LYS A 80 -0.30 -1.03 -2.17
CA LYS A 80 -1.31 -0.57 -1.24
C LYS A 80 -1.82 0.80 -1.64
N THR A 81 -3.14 0.93 -1.72
CA THR A 81 -3.79 2.18 -2.09
C THR A 81 -4.83 2.56 -1.03
N THR A 82 -4.88 3.83 -0.65
CA THR A 82 -5.94 4.37 0.20
C THR A 82 -6.30 5.78 -0.24
N TYR A 83 -7.47 6.25 0.16
CA TYR A 83 -7.84 7.65 0.04
C TYR A 83 -7.54 8.42 1.33
N ARG A 84 -7.38 9.74 1.22
CA ARG A 84 -7.27 10.66 2.36
C ARG A 84 -8.61 10.76 3.09
N LYS A 85 -8.61 10.49 4.39
CA LYS A 85 -9.75 10.73 5.28
C LYS A 85 -9.77 12.19 5.74
N LYS A 86 -10.86 12.61 6.39
CA LYS A 86 -10.95 13.92 7.06
C LYS A 86 -9.72 14.11 7.98
N ASN A 87 -9.18 15.32 8.02
CA ASN A 87 -7.99 15.71 8.79
C ASN A 87 -6.65 15.16 8.25
N GLY A 88 -6.56 14.81 6.97
CA GLY A 88 -5.28 14.46 6.32
C GLY A 88 -4.70 13.11 6.75
N ILE A 89 -5.53 12.22 7.29
CA ILE A 89 -5.13 10.88 7.74
C ILE A 89 -5.27 9.86 6.59
N ALA A 90 -4.31 8.96 6.49
CA ALA A 90 -4.33 7.79 5.61
C ALA A 90 -3.97 6.54 6.42
N SER A 91 -4.65 5.41 6.16
CA SER A 91 -4.38 4.17 6.89
C SER A 91 -4.35 3.00 5.93
N PHE A 92 -3.34 2.14 6.09
CA PHE A 92 -3.15 0.95 5.30
C PHE A 92 -3.27 -0.29 6.16
N THR A 93 -3.79 -1.35 5.56
CA THR A 93 -3.59 -2.71 6.09
C THR A 93 -2.27 -3.23 5.55
N LEU A 94 -1.38 -3.66 6.45
CA LEU A 94 -0.01 -4.09 6.13
C LEU A 94 0.11 -5.63 6.11
N GLY A 95 -0.99 -6.31 5.78
CA GLY A 95 -1.08 -7.76 5.82
C GLY A 95 -1.32 -8.35 7.21
N SER A 96 -1.45 -9.67 7.23
CA SER A 96 -1.84 -10.41 8.43
C SER A 96 -0.66 -10.66 9.38
N HIS A 97 -0.92 -10.64 10.69
CA HIS A 97 -0.02 -11.17 11.72
C HIS A 97 -0.36 -12.62 12.11
N GLY A 98 -1.10 -13.33 11.24
CA GLY A 98 -1.54 -14.71 11.42
C GLY A 98 -0.52 -15.75 10.93
N SER A 99 -1.01 -16.78 10.22
CA SER A 99 -0.25 -18.01 9.92
C SER A 99 1.15 -17.76 9.36
N TYR A 100 1.29 -17.17 8.16
CA TYR A 100 2.62 -16.98 7.55
C TYR A 100 3.59 -16.14 8.39
N PHE A 101 3.05 -15.21 9.19
CA PHE A 101 3.85 -14.29 9.99
C PHE A 101 4.45 -14.98 11.22
N LYS A 102 3.67 -15.90 11.82
CA LYS A 102 4.08 -16.68 12.99
C LYS A 102 4.86 -17.94 12.61
N GLU A 103 4.41 -18.65 11.58
CA GLU A 103 4.97 -19.90 11.08
C GLU A 103 5.92 -19.60 9.91
N ARG A 104 7.05 -18.94 10.22
CA ARG A 104 7.91 -18.27 9.23
C ARG A 104 8.59 -19.19 8.22
N ASP A 105 8.66 -20.48 8.52
CA ASP A 105 9.19 -21.55 7.67
C ASP A 105 8.14 -22.17 6.75
N LYS A 106 6.85 -21.87 6.95
CA LYS A 106 5.73 -22.43 6.18
C LYS A 106 5.29 -21.52 5.04
N LYS A 107 4.61 -22.12 4.05
CA LYS A 107 4.07 -21.46 2.85
C LYS A 107 2.57 -21.18 2.88
N LYS A 108 1.94 -21.20 4.06
CA LYS A 108 0.49 -20.99 4.16
C LYS A 108 0.16 -19.51 3.93
N ASN A 109 -0.55 -19.19 2.84
CA ASN A 109 -0.91 -17.82 2.44
C ASN A 109 0.30 -16.92 2.11
N ILE A 110 1.41 -17.50 1.66
CA ILE A 110 2.62 -16.76 1.29
C ILE A 110 3.37 -17.48 0.16
N GLN A 111 3.93 -16.73 -0.79
CA GLN A 111 4.62 -17.26 -1.99
C GLN A 111 5.89 -18.06 -1.63
N PHE A 112 6.72 -17.50 -0.75
CA PHE A 112 7.90 -18.14 -0.15
C PHE A 112 7.79 -18.04 1.38
N PRO A 113 8.42 -18.95 2.16
CA PRO A 113 8.44 -18.82 3.61
C PRO A 113 8.90 -17.42 4.04
N TYR A 114 8.25 -16.87 5.07
CA TYR A 114 8.48 -15.50 5.53
C TYR A 114 9.97 -15.23 5.82
N ASN A 115 10.67 -16.21 6.40
CA ASN A 115 12.10 -16.09 6.73
C ASN A 115 13.05 -16.13 5.50
N GLN A 116 12.54 -16.33 4.28
CA GLN A 116 13.34 -16.25 3.06
C GLN A 116 13.39 -14.86 2.45
N TYR A 117 12.57 -13.93 2.94
CA TYR A 117 12.62 -12.53 2.51
C TYR A 117 13.59 -11.76 3.39
N LEU A 118 14.45 -10.96 2.77
CA LEU A 118 15.37 -10.06 3.46
C LEU A 118 14.70 -8.75 3.90
N GLY A 119 13.52 -8.45 3.35
CA GLY A 119 12.76 -7.26 3.68
C GLY A 119 11.34 -7.31 3.12
N HIS A 120 10.46 -6.61 3.81
CA HIS A 120 9.04 -6.53 3.51
C HIS A 120 8.66 -5.07 3.28
N TYR A 121 8.31 -4.70 2.06
CA TYR A 121 8.06 -3.33 1.64
C TYR A 121 6.58 -3.11 1.29
N CYS A 122 6.12 -1.91 1.58
CA CYS A 122 4.84 -1.38 1.15
C CYS A 122 5.10 -0.27 0.13
N LEU A 123 4.59 -0.43 -1.09
CA LEU A 123 4.50 0.64 -2.07
C LEU A 123 3.09 1.24 -1.98
N GLY A 124 3.02 2.41 -1.34
CA GLY A 124 1.77 3.07 -1.00
C GLY A 124 1.40 4.18 -1.96
N VAL A 125 0.13 4.22 -2.35
CA VAL A 125 -0.50 5.32 -3.09
C VAL A 125 -1.62 5.92 -2.25
N ILE A 126 -1.57 7.23 -2.05
CA ILE A 126 -2.59 8.00 -1.33
C ILE A 126 -3.19 9.01 -2.31
N TYR A 127 -4.53 9.06 -2.39
CA TYR A 127 -5.24 9.98 -3.27
C TYR A 127 -6.40 10.68 -2.56
N THR A 128 -6.85 11.80 -3.11
CA THR A 128 -8.06 12.50 -2.68
C THR A 128 -9.22 12.05 -3.57
N ARG A 129 -10.34 11.63 -2.98
CA ARG A 129 -11.58 11.40 -3.73
C ARG A 129 -12.23 12.74 -4.02
N THR A 130 -12.76 12.92 -5.22
CA THR A 130 -13.66 14.03 -5.52
C THR A 130 -15.03 13.70 -4.94
N ASP A 131 -15.58 14.58 -4.11
CA ASP A 131 -16.93 14.43 -3.55
C ASP A 131 -17.96 14.56 -4.69
N MET A 132 -18.38 13.42 -5.24
CA MET A 132 -19.43 13.34 -6.24
C MET A 132 -20.77 13.11 -5.54
N SER A 133 -21.15 13.97 -4.59
CA SER A 133 -22.40 13.79 -3.83
C SER A 133 -23.68 14.11 -4.60
N ASP A 134 -23.61 14.64 -5.83
CA ASP A 134 -24.82 15.12 -6.54
C ASP A 134 -24.98 14.65 -8.00
N ASN A 135 -24.10 13.79 -8.54
CA ASN A 135 -24.30 13.29 -9.90
C ASN A 135 -24.41 11.77 -9.92
N ILE A 136 -25.62 11.30 -10.18
CA ILE A 136 -26.02 9.93 -10.54
C ILE A 136 -25.40 9.50 -11.90
N SER A 137 -24.32 10.15 -12.34
CA SER A 137 -23.67 9.93 -13.65
C SER A 137 -22.31 9.22 -13.53
N GLU A 138 -22.12 8.39 -12.49
CA GLU A 138 -20.90 7.58 -12.29
C GLU A 138 -20.57 6.61 -13.45
N THR A 139 -21.40 6.56 -14.51
CA THR A 139 -21.30 5.63 -15.64
C THR A 139 -21.70 6.29 -16.96
N GLU A 140 -21.16 7.47 -17.25
CA GLU A 140 -21.32 8.09 -18.57
C GLU A 140 -20.49 7.35 -19.62
N ILE A 141 -21.08 7.20 -20.81
CA ILE A 141 -20.40 6.65 -21.98
C ILE A 141 -20.17 7.79 -22.95
N TYR A 142 -18.90 8.04 -23.28
CA TYR A 142 -18.51 9.03 -24.27
C TYR A 142 -18.06 8.31 -25.53
N GLN A 143 -18.63 8.64 -26.68
CA GLN A 143 -18.18 8.09 -27.96
C GLN A 143 -17.05 8.95 -28.54
N VAL A 144 -15.93 8.32 -28.90
CA VAL A 144 -14.85 9.02 -29.59
C VAL A 144 -15.19 9.12 -31.09
N GLN A 145 -15.69 10.27 -31.51
CA GLN A 145 -15.86 10.60 -32.94
C GLN A 145 -14.54 11.10 -33.54
N GLU A 146 -13.48 10.29 -33.54
CA GLU A 146 -12.18 10.73 -34.09
C GLU A 146 -11.16 9.58 -34.26
N LEU A 147 -11.56 8.52 -34.96
CA LEU A 147 -10.62 7.48 -35.37
C LEU A 147 -10.94 6.97 -36.79
N GLU A 148 -11.47 7.85 -37.64
CA GLU A 148 -11.35 7.72 -39.10
C GLU A 148 -10.32 8.74 -39.58
N GLU A 149 -9.08 8.62 -39.13
CA GLU A 149 -7.95 9.26 -39.80
C GLU A 149 -6.70 8.45 -39.49
N GLU A 150 -6.12 7.90 -40.55
CA GLU A 150 -4.88 7.13 -40.55
C GLU A 150 -3.79 7.80 -39.70
N TYR A 151 -3.25 7.08 -38.71
CA TYR A 151 -1.86 7.19 -38.25
C TYR A 151 -1.24 8.58 -37.91
N LEU A 152 -2.00 9.60 -37.49
CA LEU A 152 -1.43 10.96 -37.34
C LEU A 152 -1.07 11.43 -35.92
N THR A 153 -1.27 10.66 -34.84
CA THR A 153 -0.75 11.06 -33.51
C THR A 153 0.50 10.29 -33.10
N PRO A 154 1.50 10.95 -32.45
CA PRO A 154 2.78 10.32 -32.14
C PRO A 154 2.59 9.21 -31.10
N ARG A 155 2.87 7.96 -31.51
CA ARG A 155 3.00 6.82 -30.59
C ARG A 155 4.11 7.14 -29.59
N ARG A 156 3.76 7.37 -28.33
CA ARG A 156 4.73 7.39 -27.25
C ARG A 156 4.80 6.00 -26.63
N LYS A 157 6.01 5.48 -26.45
CA LYS A 157 6.25 4.26 -25.69
C LYS A 157 6.26 4.61 -24.20
N VAL A 158 5.44 3.90 -23.41
CA VAL A 158 5.52 3.90 -21.94
C VAL A 158 5.82 2.46 -21.54
N GLY A 159 7.10 2.15 -21.34
CA GLY A 159 7.58 0.76 -21.27
C GLY A 159 7.40 0.04 -22.61
N GLU A 160 6.93 -1.22 -22.58
CA GLU A 160 6.65 -2.04 -23.77
C GLU A 160 5.33 -1.70 -24.49
N ARG A 161 4.52 -0.78 -23.95
CA ARG A 161 3.17 -0.50 -24.47
C ARG A 161 3.15 0.79 -25.31
N GLU A 162 2.44 0.74 -26.44
CA GLU A 162 2.14 1.90 -27.28
C GLU A 162 0.87 2.62 -26.77
N VAL A 163 0.89 3.96 -26.76
CA VAL A 163 -0.24 4.81 -26.33
C VAL A 163 -0.69 5.73 -27.47
N THR A 164 -2.01 5.83 -27.68
CA THR A 164 -2.67 6.74 -28.65
C THR A 164 -3.37 7.88 -27.90
N THR A 165 -3.32 9.11 -28.43
CA THR A 165 -3.90 10.31 -27.80
C THR A 165 -5.26 10.66 -28.42
N VAL A 166 -6.24 11.02 -27.58
CA VAL A 166 -7.57 11.53 -28.00
C VAL A 166 -7.75 12.92 -27.37
N GLU A 167 -8.03 13.95 -28.18
CA GLU A 167 -7.98 15.35 -27.74
C GLU A 167 -9.11 15.72 -26.76
N ASN A 168 -10.29 15.11 -26.88
CA ASN A 168 -11.46 15.39 -26.05
C ASN A 168 -11.47 14.72 -24.65
N LEU A 169 -10.41 13.99 -24.25
CA LEU A 169 -10.38 13.30 -22.95
C LEU A 169 -10.26 14.22 -21.73
N LYS A 170 -9.81 15.47 -21.91
CA LYS A 170 -9.59 16.41 -20.80
C LYS A 170 -10.89 16.91 -20.16
N SER A 171 -12.03 16.79 -20.83
CA SER A 171 -13.34 17.21 -20.32
C SER A 171 -13.93 16.22 -19.31
N ILE A 172 -13.47 14.96 -19.30
CA ILE A 172 -13.93 13.95 -18.35
C ILE A 172 -13.38 14.27 -16.96
N THR A 173 -14.28 14.54 -16.01
CA THR A 173 -13.96 14.84 -14.62
C THR A 173 -13.23 13.65 -13.98
N SER A 174 -12.10 13.92 -13.33
CA SER A 174 -11.37 12.89 -12.58
C SER A 174 -12.11 12.54 -11.28
N VAL A 175 -12.24 11.24 -11.01
CA VAL A 175 -12.83 10.74 -9.74
C VAL A 175 -11.86 10.73 -8.56
N ILE A 176 -10.57 10.90 -8.85
CA ILE A 176 -9.49 11.00 -7.86
C ILE A 176 -8.44 12.02 -8.32
N ARG A 177 -7.72 12.61 -7.36
CA ARG A 177 -6.67 13.61 -7.59
C ARG A 177 -5.64 13.63 -6.45
N ASP A 178 -4.64 14.49 -6.58
CA ASP A 178 -3.63 14.80 -5.56
C ASP A 178 -2.90 13.54 -5.07
N PHE A 179 -2.05 12.92 -5.88
CA PHE A 179 -1.39 11.68 -5.50
C PHE A 179 -0.17 11.92 -4.59
N ASP A 180 -0.07 11.17 -3.50
CA ASP A 180 1.18 10.94 -2.76
C ASP A 180 1.63 9.49 -2.97
N PHE A 181 2.91 9.29 -3.23
CA PHE A 181 3.53 7.99 -3.35
C PHE A 181 4.61 7.83 -2.29
N PHE A 182 4.74 6.63 -1.72
CA PHE A 182 5.86 6.28 -0.84
C PHE A 182 6.23 4.81 -1.00
N ALA A 183 7.50 4.50 -0.76
CA ALA A 183 7.98 3.14 -0.55
C ALA A 183 8.61 3.09 0.83
N ALA A 184 8.17 2.15 1.67
CA ALA A 184 8.70 2.02 3.03
C ALA A 184 8.71 0.57 3.49
N GLU A 185 9.65 0.22 4.35
CA GLU A 185 9.61 -1.07 5.04
C GLU A 185 8.38 -1.15 5.96
N LYS A 186 7.70 -2.29 5.90
CA LYS A 186 6.45 -2.57 6.60
C LYS A 186 6.54 -2.25 8.10
N TRP A 187 7.61 -2.68 8.76
CA TRP A 187 7.77 -2.48 10.20
C TRP A 187 7.97 -1.01 10.56
N LYS A 188 8.62 -0.22 9.70
CA LYS A 188 8.90 1.20 9.96
C LYS A 188 7.65 2.06 9.90
N ILE A 189 6.63 1.66 9.16
CA ILE A 189 5.35 2.39 9.05
C ILE A 189 4.21 1.75 9.85
N ALA A 190 4.45 0.63 10.52
CA ALA A 190 3.43 -0.05 11.31
C ALA A 190 3.03 0.71 12.58
N SER A 191 1.77 0.55 12.97
CA SER A 191 1.25 0.91 14.29
C SER A 191 1.21 -0.32 15.20
N ASP A 192 0.90 -0.11 16.49
CA ASP A 192 0.67 -1.20 17.45
C ASP A 192 -0.80 -1.69 17.46
N LYS A 193 -1.64 -1.24 16.50
CA LYS A 193 -3.07 -1.52 16.47
C LYS A 193 -3.43 -2.56 15.42
N GLN A 194 -4.36 -3.44 15.77
CA GLN A 194 -5.01 -4.31 14.80
C GLN A 194 -6.07 -3.52 14.02
N GLY A 195 -6.23 -3.84 12.73
CA GLY A 195 -7.30 -3.29 11.91
C GLY A 195 -8.69 -3.65 12.41
N SER A 196 -9.69 -2.85 12.03
CA SER A 196 -11.09 -3.09 12.40
C SER A 196 -11.64 -4.35 11.72
N GLY A 197 -12.24 -5.26 12.49
CA GLY A 197 -12.97 -6.43 12.00
C GLY A 197 -12.38 -7.76 12.49
N ASN A 198 -12.75 -8.85 11.82
CA ASN A 198 -12.43 -10.22 12.24
C ASN A 198 -11.07 -10.69 11.72
N THR A 199 -10.41 -9.89 10.87
CA THR A 199 -9.16 -10.26 10.22
C THR A 199 -7.98 -9.78 11.05
N ALA A 200 -7.03 -10.68 11.31
CA ALA A 200 -5.82 -10.43 12.08
C ALA A 200 -4.81 -9.62 11.25
N ASN A 201 -5.12 -8.35 10.96
CA ASN A 201 -4.32 -7.45 10.12
C ASN A 201 -3.59 -6.38 10.93
N ILE A 202 -2.32 -6.18 10.60
CA ILE A 202 -1.50 -5.07 11.06
C ILE A 202 -1.95 -3.80 10.33
N VAL A 203 -2.05 -2.66 11.01
CA VAL A 203 -2.31 -1.37 10.35
C VAL A 203 -1.14 -0.41 10.48
N SER A 204 -1.01 0.48 9.49
CA SER A 204 -0.01 1.52 9.48
C SER A 204 -0.27 2.63 10.50
N THR A 205 0.73 3.48 10.73
CA THR A 205 0.51 4.84 11.26
C THR A 205 -0.47 5.62 10.38
N LEU A 206 -1.09 6.64 10.98
CA LEU A 206 -2.20 7.39 10.39
C LEU A 206 -1.75 8.68 9.66
N SER A 207 -0.63 9.26 10.06
CA SER A 207 -0.12 10.50 9.46
C SER A 207 0.56 10.21 8.11
N ILE A 208 0.19 10.97 7.08
CA ILE A 208 0.85 10.88 5.75
C ILE A 208 2.33 11.27 5.86
N GLU A 209 2.67 12.25 6.70
CA GLU A 209 4.06 12.63 6.96
C GLU A 209 4.82 11.48 7.63
N ASP A 210 4.20 10.78 8.58
CA ASP A 210 4.86 9.65 9.24
C ASP A 210 5.05 8.47 8.28
N LEU A 211 4.10 8.23 7.37
CA LEU A 211 4.23 7.21 6.34
C LEU A 211 5.41 7.51 5.41
N ARG A 212 5.53 8.76 4.93
CA ARG A 212 6.60 9.19 4.03
C ARG A 212 7.98 9.17 4.67
N ASN A 213 8.05 9.50 5.96
CA ASN A 213 9.30 9.61 6.70
C ASN A 213 9.63 8.34 7.51
N GLU A 214 8.96 7.21 7.22
CA GLU A 214 9.20 5.91 7.89
C GLU A 214 9.13 5.98 9.43
N ASN A 215 8.17 6.76 9.94
CA ASN A 215 8.14 7.25 11.31
C ASN A 215 7.16 6.52 12.25
N GLY A 216 6.73 5.30 11.89
CA GLY A 216 5.85 4.46 12.70
C GLY A 216 6.43 4.08 14.07
N ILE A 217 5.60 3.46 14.91
CA ILE A 217 5.91 3.29 16.34
C ILE A 217 7.14 2.39 16.59
N PHE A 218 7.41 1.45 15.68
CA PHE A 218 8.56 0.55 15.76
C PHE A 218 9.85 1.12 15.14
N SER A 219 9.78 2.23 14.39
CA SER A 219 10.92 2.83 13.67
C SER A 219 12.13 3.11 14.58
N GLN A 220 11.91 3.41 15.85
CA GLN A 220 12.94 3.72 16.84
C GLN A 220 13.37 2.50 17.67
N LEU A 221 12.68 1.37 17.53
CA LEU A 221 12.95 0.13 18.25
C LEU A 221 13.66 -0.91 17.38
N GLY A 222 13.28 -1.02 16.11
CA GLY A 222 13.80 -2.00 15.16
C GLY A 222 12.77 -3.07 14.78
N GLU A 223 13.07 -3.79 13.69
CA GLU A 223 12.20 -4.84 13.14
C GLU A 223 11.98 -6.00 14.12
N GLU A 224 12.98 -6.35 14.93
CA GLU A 224 12.87 -7.39 15.95
C GLU A 224 11.71 -7.16 16.94
N TRP A 225 11.50 -5.90 17.34
CA TRP A 225 10.41 -5.52 18.24
C TRP A 225 9.06 -5.56 17.55
N PHE A 226 9.02 -5.18 16.27
CA PHE A 226 7.83 -5.31 15.44
C PHE A 226 7.41 -6.77 15.31
N ASP A 227 8.37 -7.64 14.97
CA ASP A 227 8.17 -9.06 14.76
C ASP A 227 7.68 -9.75 16.04
N GLU A 228 8.41 -9.58 17.14
CA GLU A 228 8.07 -10.24 18.40
C GLU A 228 6.73 -9.75 18.95
N TYR A 229 6.45 -8.44 18.86
CA TYR A 229 5.17 -7.87 19.27
C TYR A 229 4.00 -8.49 18.50
N TRP A 230 4.07 -8.49 17.17
CA TRP A 230 2.97 -8.94 16.32
C TRP A 230 2.77 -10.47 16.35
N MET A 231 3.83 -11.24 16.60
CA MET A 231 3.71 -12.68 16.84
C MET A 231 2.94 -12.98 18.14
N ASN A 232 3.12 -12.14 19.18
CA ASN A 232 2.53 -12.32 20.51
C ASN A 232 1.23 -11.54 20.73
N TYR A 233 0.86 -10.64 19.81
CA TYR A 233 -0.32 -9.78 19.91
C TYR A 233 -1.60 -10.57 20.25
N GLY A 234 -2.23 -10.24 21.37
CA GLY A 234 -3.47 -10.84 21.85
C GLY A 234 -3.36 -12.30 22.33
N SER A 235 -2.18 -12.93 22.21
CA SER A 235 -1.89 -14.28 22.69
C SER A 235 -1.19 -14.26 24.05
N ALA A 236 -0.27 -13.31 24.27
CA ALA A 236 0.38 -13.12 25.56
C ALA A 236 -0.52 -12.38 26.55
N THR A 237 -0.37 -12.72 27.84
CA THR A 237 -1.10 -12.10 28.95
C THR A 237 -0.14 -11.70 30.07
N MET A 238 -0.47 -10.62 30.77
CA MET A 238 0.26 -10.15 31.95
C MET A 238 -0.70 -9.82 33.10
N ILE A 239 -0.20 -9.83 34.33
CA ILE A 239 -0.97 -9.39 35.50
C ILE A 239 -0.66 -7.92 35.75
N LYS A 240 -1.70 -7.09 35.78
CA LYS A 240 -1.64 -5.65 36.08
C LYS A 240 -2.78 -5.33 37.04
N ASP A 241 -2.44 -4.71 38.17
CA ASP A 241 -3.40 -4.42 39.25
C ASP A 241 -4.20 -5.64 39.72
N GLY A 242 -3.54 -6.80 39.83
CA GLY A 242 -4.15 -8.06 40.24
C GLY A 242 -5.09 -8.69 39.21
N LYS A 243 -5.21 -8.12 37.99
CA LYS A 243 -6.04 -8.64 36.89
C LYS A 243 -5.19 -9.14 35.75
N VAL A 244 -5.63 -10.24 35.14
CA VAL A 244 -5.04 -10.77 33.91
C VAL A 244 -5.50 -9.92 32.73
N ASN A 245 -4.56 -9.30 32.03
CA ASN A 245 -4.78 -8.48 30.84
C ASN A 245 -4.09 -9.11 29.63
N LYS A 246 -4.76 -9.11 28.48
CA LYS A 246 -4.13 -9.48 27.20
C LYS A 246 -3.22 -8.35 26.74
N ILE A 247 -2.07 -8.70 26.18
CA ILE A 247 -1.14 -7.73 25.64
C ILE A 247 -1.57 -7.37 24.22
N THR A 248 -2.10 -6.16 24.07
CA THR A 248 -2.57 -5.59 22.78
C THR A 248 -2.08 -4.16 22.57
N SER A 249 -1.06 -3.74 23.32
CA SER A 249 -0.37 -2.47 23.13
C SER A 249 1.13 -2.67 23.22
N LEU A 250 1.89 -1.88 22.46
CA LEU A 250 3.35 -1.98 22.49
C LEU A 250 3.92 -1.61 23.87
N LYS A 251 3.30 -0.67 24.57
CA LYS A 251 3.72 -0.29 25.93
C LYS A 251 3.60 -1.46 26.91
N ASP A 252 2.46 -2.15 26.92
CA ASP A 252 2.26 -3.32 27.77
C ASP A 252 3.20 -4.47 27.37
N PHE A 253 3.50 -4.63 26.08
CA PHE A 253 4.47 -5.61 25.61
C PHE A 253 5.89 -5.30 26.10
N LEU A 254 6.32 -4.03 26.05
CA LEU A 254 7.60 -3.60 26.60
C LEU A 254 7.67 -3.79 28.12
N GLU A 255 6.59 -3.48 28.84
CA GLU A 255 6.48 -3.73 30.28
C GLU A 255 6.63 -5.22 30.59
N PHE A 256 5.90 -6.08 29.86
CA PHE A 256 5.99 -7.53 29.97
C PHE A 256 7.41 -8.07 29.70
N LYS A 257 8.15 -7.44 28.78
CA LYS A 257 9.54 -7.77 28.47
C LYS A 257 10.55 -7.14 29.43
N SER A 258 10.10 -6.46 30.49
CA SER A 258 10.95 -5.71 31.43
C SER A 258 11.79 -4.61 30.76
N ARG A 259 11.25 -4.00 29.70
CA ARG A 259 11.90 -2.96 28.87
C ARG A 259 11.16 -1.63 28.90
N ILE A 260 10.74 -1.21 30.09
CA ILE A 260 10.09 0.10 30.31
C ILE A 260 11.03 1.26 29.94
N ASP A 261 12.36 1.05 29.97
CA ASP A 261 13.38 1.99 29.47
C ASP A 261 13.13 2.43 28.02
N LEU A 262 12.48 1.58 27.21
CA LEU A 262 12.17 1.89 25.81
C LEU A 262 10.93 2.76 25.62
N TRP A 263 10.16 3.06 26.68
CA TRP A 263 8.97 3.91 26.56
C TRP A 263 9.30 5.34 26.11
N GLU A 264 10.46 5.88 26.48
CA GLU A 264 10.88 7.22 26.07
C GLU A 264 11.06 7.35 24.55
N LYS A 265 11.47 6.25 23.90
CA LYS A 265 11.59 6.18 22.45
C LYS A 265 10.22 6.26 21.76
N LEU A 266 9.16 5.83 22.44
CA LEU A 266 7.78 5.92 21.94
C LEU A 266 7.19 7.33 22.09
N THR A 267 7.59 8.08 23.13
CA THR A 267 7.01 9.40 23.48
C THR A 267 7.73 10.59 22.89
N SER A 268 9.01 10.46 22.53
CA SER A 268 9.83 11.52 21.91
C SER A 268 9.25 12.13 20.61
N LYS A 269 8.18 11.56 20.07
CA LYS A 269 7.44 12.05 18.89
C LYS A 269 6.10 12.74 19.19
N ALA A 270 5.41 12.42 20.30
CA ALA A 270 4.13 13.08 20.62
C ALA A 270 4.31 14.59 20.90
N SER A 271 5.48 14.98 21.41
CA SER A 271 5.82 16.39 21.71
C SER A 271 6.29 17.21 20.51
N LYS A 272 6.52 16.59 19.33
CA LYS A 272 6.89 17.30 18.10
C LYS A 272 5.68 17.70 17.24
N SER A 273 4.52 17.06 17.41
CA SER A 273 3.29 17.41 16.68
C SER A 273 2.48 18.54 17.34
N GLU A 274 2.76 18.89 18.60
CA GLU A 274 2.06 19.98 19.32
C GLU A 274 2.74 21.36 19.19
N LYS A 275 3.85 21.44 18.45
CA LYS A 275 4.55 22.72 18.18
C LYS A 275 4.73 22.93 16.69
N LYS A 276 3.63 23.19 15.97
CA LYS A 276 3.63 23.96 14.72
C LYS A 276 2.24 24.51 14.43
#